data_AF-A0A924QP49-F1
#
_entry.id   AF-A0A924QP49-F1
#
_cell.length_a   1.000
_cell.length_b   1.000
_cell.length_c   1.000
_cell.angle_alpha   90.00
_cell.angle_beta   90.00
_cell.angle_gamma   90.00
#
_symmetry.space_group_name_H-M   'P 1'
#
loop_
_entity.id
_entity.type
_entity.pdbx_description
1 polymer ?
#
loop_
_entity_poly.entity_id
_entity_poly.type
_entity_poly.pdbx_seq_one_letter_code
_entity_poly.pdbx_strand_id
1 'polypeptide(L)' 'KRVAATCNRDKLQTTAFLNTDGKLIVVVMNQSNTAIPYQLIIGNKATNANSLAHSIMSFVVNN' A
#
# COMPACT_ATOMS: atom_id res chain seq x y z
N LYS A 1 7.96 8.03 10.97
CA LYS A 1 8.29 9.07 9.95
C LYS A 1 7.54 8.77 8.65
N ARG A 2 6.84 9.75 8.05
CA ARG A 2 6.22 9.54 6.72
C ARG A 2 7.31 9.41 5.64
N VAL A 3 7.19 8.44 4.76
CA VAL A 3 8.10 8.20 3.63
C VAL A 3 7.32 8.26 2.31
N ALA A 4 8.04 8.37 1.18
CA ALA A 4 7.41 8.45 -0.13
C ALA A 4 6.68 7.14 -0.47
N ALA A 5 5.47 7.27 -1.01
CA ALA A 5 4.70 6.18 -1.60
C ALA A 5 4.03 6.73 -2.86
N THR A 6 4.06 5.95 -3.94
CA THR A 6 3.49 6.33 -5.24
C THR A 6 2.57 5.24 -5.74
N CYS A 7 1.49 5.62 -6.40
CA CYS A 7 0.58 4.68 -7.05
C CYS A 7 0.33 5.14 -8.49
N ASN A 8 0.20 4.18 -9.41
CA ASN A 8 -0.12 4.42 -10.83
C ASN A 8 -1.58 4.05 -11.15
N ARG A 9 -2.39 3.79 -10.12
CA ARG A 9 -3.83 3.57 -10.23
C ARG A 9 -4.49 4.80 -9.66
N ASP A 10 -5.08 5.60 -10.54
CA ASP A 10 -5.86 6.80 -10.24
C ASP A 10 -6.93 6.58 -9.16
N LYS A 11 -7.53 5.39 -9.12
CA LYS A 11 -8.57 5.01 -8.15
C LYS A 11 -8.04 4.54 -6.78
N LEU A 12 -6.73 4.41 -6.61
CA LEU A 12 -6.11 4.05 -5.33
C LEU A 12 -5.39 5.26 -4.74
N GLN A 13 -5.48 5.41 -3.42
CA GLN A 13 -4.66 6.34 -2.66
C GLN A 13 -3.68 5.56 -1.81
N THR A 14 -2.45 6.07 -1.65
CA THR A 14 -1.43 5.39 -0.82
C THR A 14 -0.59 6.35 -0.01
N THR A 15 -0.16 5.90 1.17
CA THR A 15 0.80 6.58 2.04
C THR A 15 1.64 5.54 2.78
N ALA A 16 2.84 5.91 3.21
CA ALA A 16 3.73 5.00 3.94
C ALA A 16 4.47 5.67 5.09
N PHE A 17 4.83 4.87 6.09
CA PHE A 17 5.51 5.30 7.30
C PHE A 17 6.60 4.30 7.70
N LEU A 18 7.79 4.80 8.00
CA LEU A 18 8.84 4.05 8.70
C LEU A 18 8.72 4.29 10.20
N ASN A 19 8.47 3.24 10.97
CA ASN A 19 8.34 3.29 12.42
C ASN A 19 9.71 3.23 13.12
N THR A 20 9.75 3.61 14.40
CA THR A 20 10.97 3.61 15.22
C THR A 20 11.48 2.21 15.53
N ASP A 21 10.62 1.19 15.42
CA ASP A 21 10.99 -0.23 15.52
C ASP A 21 11.51 -0.81 14.19
N GLY A 22 11.69 0.03 13.17
CA GLY A 22 12.22 -0.35 11.86
C GLY A 22 11.17 -0.92 10.90
N LYS A 23 9.92 -1.14 11.33
CA LYS A 23 8.87 -1.65 10.44
C LYS A 23 8.40 -0.59 9.45
N LEU A 24 8.21 -0.99 8.20
CA LEU A 24 7.57 -0.18 7.18
C LEU A 24 6.07 -0.49 7.13
N ILE A 25 5.26 0.55 7.26
CA ILE A 25 3.81 0.48 7.10
C ILE A 25 3.43 1.12 5.78
N VAL A 26 2.67 0.40 4.95
CA VAL A 26 2.07 0.94 3.72
C VAL A 26 0.55 0.85 3.83
N VAL A 27 -0.13 1.96 3.60
CA VAL A 27 -1.59 2.04 3.60
C VAL A 27 -2.06 2.26 2.16
N VAL A 28 -3.06 1.49 1.75
CA VAL A 28 -3.71 1.59 0.44
C VAL A 28 -5.21 1.71 0.66
N MET A 29 -5.80 2.81 0.18
CA MET A 29 -7.23 3.04 0.23
C MET A 29 -7.82 2.90 -1.18
N ASN A 30 -8.88 2.10 -1.30
CA ASN A 30 -9.70 1.98 -2.49
C ASN A 30 -11.06 2.62 -2.22
N GLN A 31 -11.29 3.80 -2.79
CA GLN A 31 -12.57 4.52 -2.68
C GLN A 31 -13.56 4.13 -3.78
N SER A 32 -13.18 3.22 -4.68
CA SER A 32 -14.01 2.82 -5.81
C SER A 32 -14.99 1.70 -5.45
N ASN A 33 -16.00 1.54 -6.31
CA ASN A 33 -17.00 0.48 -6.22
C ASN A 33 -16.51 -0.89 -6.72
N THR A 34 -15.23 -1.03 -7.07
CA THR A 34 -14.68 -2.24 -7.69
C THR A 34 -13.44 -2.71 -6.96
N ALA A 35 -13.22 -4.03 -6.91
CA ALA A 35 -11.95 -4.58 -6.48
C ALA A 35 -10.85 -4.23 -7.50
N ILE A 36 -9.66 -3.87 -7.02
CA ILE A 36 -8.52 -3.48 -7.85
C ILE A 36 -7.33 -4.37 -7.51
N PRO A 37 -6.89 -5.25 -8.44
CA PRO A 37 -5.64 -5.97 -8.30
C PRO A 37 -4.45 -5.03 -8.58
N TYR A 38 -3.39 -5.15 -7.79
CA TYR A 38 -2.15 -4.40 -7.94
C TYR A 38 -0.96 -5.18 -7.38
N GLN A 39 0.24 -4.69 -7.65
CA GLN A 39 1.46 -5.17 -7.01
C GLN A 39 1.93 -4.14 -5.99
N LEU A 40 2.19 -4.60 -4.75
CA LEU A 40 2.95 -3.83 -3.79
C LEU A 40 4.44 -4.06 -4.08
N ILE A 41 5.17 -2.99 -4.39
CA ILE A 41 6.60 -3.04 -4.73
C ILE A 41 7.39 -2.28 -3.66
N ILE A 42 8.39 -2.94 -3.08
CA ILE A 42 9.29 -2.39 -2.06
C ILE A 42 10.71 -2.81 -2.43
N GLY A 43 11.54 -1.85 -2.86
CA GLY A 43 12.86 -2.14 -3.43
C GLY A 43 12.75 -3.08 -4.64
N ASN A 44 13.45 -4.20 -4.59
CA ASN A 44 13.46 -5.20 -5.68
C ASN A 44 12.44 -6.34 -5.45
N LYS A 45 11.54 -6.21 -4.46
CA LYS A 45 10.52 -7.21 -4.12
C LYS A 45 9.15 -6.72 -4.56
N ALA A 46 8.36 -7.61 -5.15
CA ALA A 46 6.97 -7.36 -5.52
C ALA A 46 6.08 -8.48 -4.97
N THR A 47 4.87 -8.13 -4.53
CA THR A 47 3.83 -9.10 -4.16
C THR A 47 2.49 -8.67 -4.72
N ASN A 48 1.66 -9.64 -5.10
CA ASN A 48 0.31 -9.37 -5.58
C ASN A 48 -0.62 -9.06 -4.40
N ALA A 49 -1.48 -8.07 -4.59
CA ALA A 49 -2.53 -7.70 -3.66
C ALA A 49 -3.82 -7.38 -4.41
N ASN A 50 -4.96 -7.52 -3.73
CA ASN A 50 -6.26 -7.18 -4.29
C ASN A 50 -7.01 -6.31 -3.28
N SER A 51 -7.15 -5.02 -3.58
CA SER A 51 -7.89 -4.09 -2.73
C SER A 51 -9.37 -4.18 -3.06
N LEU A 52 -10.20 -4.63 -2.11
CA LEU A 52 -11.64 -4.74 -2.30
C LEU A 52 -12.28 -3.35 -2.46
N ALA A 53 -13.48 -3.29 -3.03
CA ALA A 53 -14.26 -2.06 -3.10
C ALA A 53 -14.45 -1.44 -1.71
N HIS A 54 -14.37 -0.12 -1.60
CA HIS A 54 -14.53 0.63 -0.33
C HIS A 54 -13.68 0.11 0.84
N SER A 55 -12.43 -0.28 0.58
CA SER A 55 -11.55 -0.86 1.59
C SER A 55 -10.31 -0.01 1.87
N ILE A 56 -9.75 -0.22 3.06
CA ILE A 56 -8.42 0.25 3.44
C ILE A 56 -7.60 -0.98 3.83
N MET A 57 -6.47 -1.17 3.17
CA MET A 57 -5.53 -2.24 3.44
C MET A 57 -4.23 -1.66 3.99
N SER A 58 -3.72 -2.28 5.06
CA SER A 58 -2.45 -1.89 5.69
C SER A 58 -1.49 -3.06 5.65
N PHE A 59 -0.30 -2.84 5.10
CA PHE A 59 0.79 -3.81 5.09
C PHE A 59 1.79 -3.47 6.17
N VAL A 60 2.21 -4.49 6.91
CA VAL A 60 3.32 -4.42 7.86
C VAL A 60 4.48 -5.21 7.27
N VAL A 61 5.59 -4.53 6.99
CA VAL A 61 6.78 -5.15 6.42
C VAL A 61 7.90 -5.10 7.46
N ASN A 62 8.35 -6.31 7.82
CA ASN A 62 9.49 -6.49 8.70
C ASN A 62 10.79 -6.42 7.88
N ASN A 63 11.88 -6.00 8.53
CA ASN A 63 13.23 -6.14 8.00
C ASN A 63 13.64 -7.62 7.88
#